data_AF-A0A7W9GJN4-F1
#
_entry.id   AF-A0A7W9GJN4-F1
#
_cell.length_a   1.000
_cell.length_b   1.000
_cell.length_c   1.000
_cell.angle_alpha   90.00
_cell.angle_beta   90.00
_cell.angle_gamma   90.00
#
_symmetry.space_group_name_H-M   'P 1'
#
loop_
_entity.id
_entity.type
_entity.pdbx_description
1 polymer ?
#
loop_
_entity_poly.entity_id
_entity_poly.type
_entity_poly.pdbx_seq_one_letter_code
_entity_poly.pdbx_strand_id
1 'polypeptide(L)'
;MARERRPGNVSFVAGDYLDGELPEGKYDLVTAVAVVHHAGFGEAMDALVRLPAPGGRLVIVGNARDRTLLDAVVRLSGQAVSPVLKLFHGGKHGPGVPAMDPVMSWGEVGRAARRLPLPPPPPAALPAGLGQAEVAPGVTVRGAPRPRSGPSSWPPPRRGRRPRCRR
;
A
#
# COMPACT_ATOMS: atom_id res chain seq x y z
N MET A 1 -6.21 -17.82 -0.47
CA MET A 1 -6.19 -16.37 -0.74
C MET A 1 -4.84 -15.86 -1.27
N ALA A 2 -3.85 -15.42 -0.47
CA ALA A 2 -2.61 -14.82 -1.04
C ALA A 2 -1.83 -15.76 -1.99
N ARG A 3 -1.73 -17.04 -1.65
CA ARG A 3 -0.99 -18.05 -2.45
C ARG A 3 -1.73 -18.56 -3.69
N GLU A 4 -3.00 -18.20 -3.85
CA GLU A 4 -3.92 -18.87 -4.79
C GLU A 4 -3.77 -18.39 -6.24
N ARG A 5 -3.09 -17.26 -6.44
CA ARG A 5 -2.71 -16.72 -7.77
C ARG A 5 -1.34 -16.07 -7.69
N ARG A 6 -0.29 -16.86 -7.44
CA ARG A 6 1.10 -16.41 -7.30
C ARG A 6 1.78 -16.30 -8.67
N PRO A 7 2.16 -15.09 -9.15
CA PRO A 7 3.10 -14.95 -10.25
C PRO A 7 4.47 -15.54 -9.88
N GLY A 8 5.23 -16.05 -10.85
CA GLY A 8 6.49 -16.78 -10.60
C GLY A 8 7.58 -15.99 -9.86
N ASN A 9 7.49 -14.65 -9.83
CA ASN A 9 8.45 -13.75 -9.19
C ASN A 9 8.00 -13.21 -7.82
N VAL A 10 6.86 -13.66 -7.30
CA VAL A 10 6.37 -13.25 -5.97
C VAL A 10 6.66 -14.38 -5.00
N SER A 11 7.00 -14.10 -3.74
CA SER A 11 7.04 -15.11 -2.67
C SER A 11 6.21 -14.62 -1.48
N PHE A 12 5.59 -15.55 -0.76
CA PHE A 12 4.73 -15.24 0.38
C PHE A 12 5.26 -15.96 1.63
N VAL A 13 5.65 -15.18 2.61
CA VAL A 13 6.01 -15.62 3.96
C VAL A 13 4.87 -15.20 4.89
N ALA A 14 4.45 -16.11 5.77
CA ALA A 14 3.55 -15.78 6.86
C ALA A 14 4.42 -15.63 8.10
N GLY A 15 4.30 -14.51 8.79
CA GLY A 15 5.08 -14.19 9.98
C GLY A 15 4.67 -12.82 10.52
N ASP A 16 5.09 -12.52 11.73
CA ASP A 16 5.07 -11.16 12.27
C ASP A 16 6.38 -10.47 11.84
N TYR A 17 6.25 -9.27 11.28
CA TYR A 17 7.42 -8.51 10.87
C TYR A 17 8.20 -7.93 12.06
N LEU A 18 7.61 -7.95 13.26
CA LEU A 18 8.27 -7.56 14.50
C LEU A 18 9.17 -8.64 15.09
N ASP A 19 8.99 -9.91 14.70
CA ASP A 19 9.72 -11.06 15.27
C ASP A 19 11.14 -11.23 14.71
N GLY A 20 11.56 -10.38 13.77
CA GLY A 20 12.92 -10.41 13.22
C GLY A 20 13.21 -11.57 12.26
N GLU A 21 12.18 -12.28 11.78
CA GLU A 21 12.33 -13.41 10.85
C GLU A 21 12.70 -12.97 9.42
N LEU A 22 12.51 -11.69 9.10
CA LEU A 22 12.83 -11.13 7.79
C LEU A 22 14.32 -10.79 7.70
N PRO A 23 15.03 -11.22 6.63
CA PRO A 23 16.44 -10.92 6.44
C PRO A 23 16.77 -9.41 6.45
N GLU A 24 17.54 -8.99 7.44
CA GLU A 24 18.05 -7.62 7.55
C GLU A 24 19.08 -7.32 6.45
N GLY A 25 19.08 -6.09 5.93
CA GLY A 25 20.09 -5.63 4.97
C GLY A 25 20.02 -6.31 3.59
N LYS A 26 18.91 -6.95 3.23
CA LYS A 26 18.79 -7.76 1.99
C LYS A 26 17.91 -7.16 0.91
N TYR A 27 17.14 -6.11 1.22
CA TYR A 27 16.11 -5.61 0.32
C TYR A 27 16.50 -4.25 -0.30
N ASP A 28 16.51 -4.16 -1.63
CA ASP A 28 16.73 -2.86 -2.31
C ASP A 28 15.56 -1.90 -2.10
N LEU A 29 14.36 -2.44 -1.91
CA LEU A 29 13.13 -1.70 -1.64
C LEU A 29 12.23 -2.47 -0.67
N VAL A 30 11.82 -1.80 0.40
CA VAL A 30 10.82 -2.27 1.36
C VAL A 30 9.62 -1.34 1.30
N THR A 31 8.45 -1.88 1.03
CA THR A 31 7.18 -1.12 1.05
C THR A 31 6.27 -1.64 2.15
N ALA A 32 5.88 -0.76 3.07
CA ALA A 32 4.97 -1.07 4.17
C ALA A 32 3.66 -0.29 3.96
N VAL A 33 2.59 -0.98 3.56
CA VAL A 33 1.30 -0.34 3.24
C VAL A 33 0.28 -0.65 4.32
N ALA A 34 -0.08 0.38 5.08
CA ALA A 34 -1.07 0.34 6.13
C ALA A 34 -0.80 -0.78 7.17
N VAL A 35 0.46 -1.11 7.44
CA VAL A 35 0.84 -2.11 8.45
C VAL A 35 1.30 -1.48 9.77
N VAL A 36 1.90 -0.30 9.71
CA VAL A 36 2.48 0.39 10.87
C VAL A 36 1.43 0.75 11.92
N HIS A 37 0.20 1.05 11.50
CA HIS A 37 -0.87 1.43 12.42
C HIS A 37 -1.43 0.25 13.22
N HIS A 38 -1.05 -0.99 12.88
CA HIS A 38 -1.42 -2.19 13.63
C HIS A 38 -0.42 -2.51 14.76
N ALA A 39 0.68 -1.77 14.88
CA ALA A 39 1.73 -1.98 15.87
C ALA A 39 2.13 -0.67 16.56
N GLY A 40 2.94 -0.76 17.63
CA GLY A 40 3.60 0.41 18.19
C GLY A 40 4.49 1.07 17.14
N PHE A 41 4.34 2.39 16.91
CA PHE A 41 5.08 3.08 15.85
C PHE A 41 6.60 2.90 15.97
N GLY A 42 7.14 2.99 17.19
CA GLY A 42 8.57 2.78 17.45
C GLY A 42 9.03 1.37 17.05
N GLU A 43 8.36 0.35 17.59
CA GLU A 43 8.64 -1.07 17.30
C GLU A 43 8.55 -1.38 15.80
N ALA A 44 7.51 -0.87 15.14
CA ALA A 44 7.34 -1.04 13.71
C ALA A 44 8.45 -0.38 12.90
N MET A 45 8.88 0.83 13.29
CA MET A 45 9.99 1.50 12.61
C MET A 45 11.30 0.77 12.86
N ASP A 46 11.58 0.38 14.10
CA ASP A 46 12.81 -0.34 14.46
C ASP A 46 12.98 -1.65 13.69
N ALA A 47 11.89 -2.38 13.45
CA ALA A 47 11.90 -3.56 12.60
C ALA A 47 12.10 -3.20 11.12
N LEU A 48 11.31 -2.26 10.59
CA LEU A 48 11.30 -1.94 9.15
C LEU A 48 12.57 -1.27 8.64
N VAL A 49 13.25 -0.44 9.45
CA VAL A 49 14.46 0.29 9.03
C VAL A 49 15.68 -0.62 8.86
N ARG A 50 15.67 -1.84 9.42
CA ARG A 50 16.78 -2.80 9.32
C ARG A 50 16.71 -3.67 8.07
N LEU A 51 15.53 -3.78 7.45
CA LEU A 51 15.31 -4.64 6.29
C LEU A 51 16.05 -4.17 5.03
N PRO A 52 16.08 -2.87 4.68
CA PRO A 52 16.74 -2.42 3.47
C PRO A 52 18.25 -2.69 3.49
N ALA A 53 18.80 -3.10 2.35
CA ALA A 53 20.24 -3.15 2.12
C ALA A 53 20.87 -1.74 2.24
N PRO A 54 22.19 -1.62 2.45
CA PRO A 54 22.88 -0.33 2.38
C PRO A 54 22.58 0.38 1.05
N GLY A 55 22.01 1.59 1.11
CA GLY A 55 21.55 2.34 -0.08
C GLY A 55 20.14 1.97 -0.59
N GLY A 56 19.50 0.97 0.00
CA GLY A 56 18.11 0.59 -0.25
C GLY A 56 17.11 1.60 0.31
N ARG A 57 15.83 1.42 -0.05
CA ARG A 57 14.76 2.37 0.28
C ARG A 57 13.66 1.74 1.12
N LEU A 58 13.19 2.47 2.12
CA LEU A 58 11.97 2.17 2.87
C LEU A 58 10.87 3.17 2.49
N VAL A 59 9.75 2.67 1.98
CA VAL A 59 8.56 3.47 1.63
C VAL A 59 7.39 3.02 2.48
N ILE A 60 6.89 3.90 3.32
CA ILE A 60 5.74 3.63 4.20
C ILE A 60 4.54 4.40 3.69
N VAL A 61 3.46 3.67 3.38
CA VAL A 61 2.16 4.24 3.06
C VAL A 61 1.27 4.02 4.27
N GLY A 62 1.16 5.02 5.13
CA GLY A 62 0.46 4.92 6.41
C GLY A 62 -1.04 5.20 6.34
N ASN A 63 -1.73 4.85 7.44
CA ASN A 63 -3.02 5.40 7.81
C ASN A 63 -2.83 6.11 9.15
N ALA A 64 -3.33 7.33 9.30
CA ALA A 64 -3.20 8.10 10.53
C ALA A 64 -4.52 8.80 10.86
N ARG A 65 -4.68 9.16 12.13
CA ARG A 65 -5.91 9.75 12.65
C ARG A 65 -6.12 11.17 12.15
N ASP A 66 -7.33 11.46 11.71
CA ASP A 66 -7.76 12.82 11.41
C ASP A 66 -7.72 13.67 12.69
N ARG A 67 -7.04 14.81 12.65
CA ARG A 67 -7.06 15.81 13.72
C ARG A 67 -7.37 17.21 13.24
N THR A 68 -7.22 17.48 11.94
CA THR A 68 -7.41 18.80 11.36
C THR A 68 -8.57 18.81 10.37
N LEU A 69 -9.08 20.00 10.04
CA LEU A 69 -10.09 20.17 9.00
C LEU A 69 -9.58 19.70 7.64
N LEU A 70 -8.29 19.90 7.36
CA LEU A 70 -7.67 19.42 6.13
C LEU A 70 -7.70 17.88 6.06
N ASP A 71 -7.41 17.19 7.15
CA ASP A 71 -7.50 15.72 7.21
C ASP A 71 -8.93 15.25 6.89
N ALA A 72 -9.92 15.93 7.46
CA ALA A 72 -11.33 15.63 7.19
C ALA A 72 -11.70 15.86 5.73
N VAL A 73 -11.23 16.94 5.10
CA VAL A 73 -11.44 17.21 3.67
C VAL A 73 -10.80 16.12 2.81
N VAL A 74 -9.55 15.73 3.10
CA VAL A 74 -8.86 14.66 2.39
C VAL A 74 -9.62 13.34 2.54
N ARG A 75 -10.03 12.97 3.76
CA ARG A 75 -10.83 11.75 3.99
C ARG A 75 -12.13 11.77 3.20
N LEU A 76 -12.88 12.87 3.28
CA LEU A 76 -14.17 13.02 2.58
C LEU A 76 -14.00 12.95 1.06
N SER A 77 -12.93 13.54 0.52
CA SER A 77 -12.61 13.45 -0.91
C SER A 77 -12.37 11.99 -1.34
N GLY A 78 -11.60 11.23 -0.55
CA GLY A 78 -11.38 9.81 -0.79
C GLY A 78 -12.66 8.98 -0.69
N GLN A 79 -13.52 9.28 0.28
CA GLN A 79 -14.83 8.65 0.44
C GLN A 79 -15.76 8.92 -0.75
N ALA A 80 -15.70 10.11 -1.35
CA ALA A 80 -16.46 10.45 -2.55
C ALA A 80 -15.92 9.75 -3.81
N VAL A 81 -14.60 9.65 -3.96
CA VAL A 81 -13.96 9.02 -5.14
C VAL A 81 -14.05 7.49 -5.10
N SER A 82 -14.02 6.89 -3.92
CA SER A 82 -14.06 5.43 -3.75
C SER A 82 -15.26 4.74 -4.45
N PRO A 83 -16.52 5.15 -4.27
CA PRO A 83 -17.66 4.51 -4.95
C PRO A 83 -17.59 4.66 -6.47
N VAL A 84 -17.09 5.79 -6.98
CA VAL A 84 -16.89 6.01 -8.42
C VAL A 84 -15.86 5.02 -8.96
N LEU A 85 -14.71 4.89 -8.30
CA LEU A 85 -13.70 3.91 -8.69
C LEU A 85 -14.20 2.47 -8.57
N LYS A 86 -15.01 2.16 -7.54
CA LYS A 86 -15.65 0.84 -7.39
C LYS A 86 -16.57 0.53 -8.56
N LEU A 87 -17.35 1.49 -9.04
CA LEU A 87 -18.23 1.32 -10.21
C LEU A 87 -17.43 0.98 -11.47
N PHE A 88 -16.30 1.65 -11.70
CA PHE A 88 -15.47 1.42 -12.89
C PHE A 88 -14.58 0.17 -12.82
N HIS A 89 -14.21 -0.29 -11.62
CA HIS A 89 -13.23 -1.37 -11.44
C HIS A 89 -13.79 -2.62 -10.75
N GLY A 90 -15.11 -2.70 -10.56
CA GLY A 90 -15.80 -3.89 -10.02
C GLY A 90 -15.73 -4.07 -8.51
N GLY A 91 -15.15 -3.11 -7.77
CA GLY A 91 -15.01 -3.17 -6.32
C GLY A 91 -14.14 -4.33 -5.82
N LYS A 92 -13.74 -4.28 -4.55
CA LYS A 92 -13.08 -5.40 -3.86
C LYS A 92 -13.68 -5.50 -2.46
N HIS A 93 -14.09 -6.71 -2.08
CA HIS A 93 -14.50 -7.00 -0.72
C HIS A 93 -13.30 -7.68 -0.03
N GLY A 94 -12.83 -7.04 1.04
CA GLY A 94 -11.82 -7.65 1.91
C GLY A 94 -12.43 -8.81 2.71
N PRO A 95 -11.61 -9.61 3.40
CA PRO A 95 -12.05 -10.78 4.17
C PRO A 95 -12.92 -10.47 5.41
N GLY A 96 -13.52 -9.27 5.51
CA GLY A 96 -14.33 -8.86 6.66
C GLY A 96 -13.52 -8.68 7.94
N VAL A 97 -12.20 -8.48 7.83
CA VAL A 97 -11.34 -8.26 9.00
C VAL A 97 -11.70 -6.96 9.70
N PRO A 98 -11.74 -6.93 11.04
CA PRO A 98 -11.99 -5.70 11.79
C PRO A 98 -11.00 -4.61 11.40
N ALA A 99 -11.52 -3.42 11.10
CA ALA A 99 -10.68 -2.25 10.91
C ALA A 99 -10.21 -1.76 12.29
N MET A 100 -8.94 -1.36 12.39
CA MET A 100 -8.40 -0.70 13.57
C MET A 100 -8.20 0.78 13.26
N ASP A 101 -8.67 1.63 14.16
CA ASP A 101 -8.44 3.06 14.02
C ASP A 101 -6.97 3.39 14.35
N PRO A 102 -6.30 4.22 13.54
CA PRO A 102 -4.95 4.66 13.85
C PRO A 102 -4.95 5.53 15.12
N VAL A 103 -3.99 5.30 16.00
CA VAL A 103 -3.88 6.05 17.26
C VAL A 103 -3.23 7.42 17.02
N MET A 104 -2.12 7.44 16.28
CA MET A 104 -1.36 8.64 15.97
C MET A 104 -2.01 9.44 14.83
N SER A 105 -2.00 10.75 14.98
CA SER A 105 -2.36 11.71 13.93
C SER A 105 -1.24 11.92 12.90
N TRP A 106 -1.59 12.42 11.70
CA TRP A 106 -0.62 12.72 10.64
C TRP A 106 0.55 13.61 11.10
N GLY A 107 0.27 14.63 11.91
CA GLY A 107 1.30 15.52 12.44
C GLY A 107 2.23 14.84 13.46
N GLU A 108 1.72 13.88 14.25
CA GLU A 108 2.54 13.08 15.17
C GLU A 108 3.42 12.09 14.42
N VAL A 109 2.86 11.41 13.41
CA VAL A 109 3.61 10.52 12.52
C VAL A 109 4.74 11.29 11.84
N GLY A 110 4.45 12.46 11.27
CA GLY A 110 5.46 13.29 10.62
C GLY A 110 6.57 13.75 11.58
N ARG A 111 6.22 14.10 12.83
CA ARG A 111 7.22 14.46 13.86
C ARG A 111 8.08 13.27 14.27
N ALA A 112 7.48 12.09 14.44
CA ALA A 112 8.20 10.87 14.82
C ALA A 112 9.12 10.40 13.69
N ALA A 113 8.64 10.42 12.44
CA ALA A 113 9.42 10.03 11.27
C ALA A 113 10.68 10.89 11.08
N ARG A 114 10.61 12.20 11.36
CA ARG A 114 11.78 13.11 11.29
C ARG A 114 12.87 12.81 12.32
N ARG A 115 12.59 12.01 13.34
CA ARG A 115 13.56 11.61 14.36
C ARG A 115 14.27 10.30 14.01
N LEU A 116 13.81 9.60 12.97
CA LEU A 116 14.43 8.36 12.54
C LEU A 116 15.80 8.64 11.92
N PRO A 117 16.80 7.77 12.15
CA PRO A 117 18.15 7.92 11.62
C PRO A 117 18.24 7.55 10.13
N LEU A 118 17.21 7.86 9.33
CA LEU A 118 17.20 7.59 7.90
C LEU A 118 17.82 8.77 7.14
N PRO A 119 18.64 8.52 6.10
CA PRO A 119 19.14 9.59 5.25
C PRO A 119 17.95 10.32 4.61
N PRO A 120 18.07 11.65 4.35
CA PRO A 120 17.02 12.38 3.65
C PRO A 120 16.72 11.67 2.33
N PRO A 121 15.43 11.59 1.92
CA PRO A 121 15.11 10.98 0.64
C PRO A 121 15.92 11.71 -0.45
N PRO A 122 16.55 11.00 -1.40
CA PRO A 122 17.19 11.67 -2.52
C PRO A 122 16.16 12.57 -3.20
N PRO A 123 16.54 13.75 -3.72
CA PRO A 123 15.62 14.60 -4.46
C PRO A 123 14.93 13.72 -5.49
N ALA A 124 13.60 13.68 -5.43
CA ALA A 124 12.84 12.72 -6.20
C ALA A 124 13.18 12.90 -7.68
N ALA A 125 13.99 11.99 -8.24
CA ALA A 125 14.08 11.80 -9.68
C ALA A 125 12.74 11.17 -10.11
N LEU A 126 11.70 12.00 -10.12
CA LEU A 126 10.41 11.69 -10.69
C LEU A 126 10.65 11.49 -12.19
N PRO A 127 10.23 10.37 -12.80
CA PRO A 127 10.31 10.25 -14.25
C PRO A 127 9.55 11.42 -14.88
N ALA A 128 10.28 12.22 -15.68
CA ALA A 128 9.73 13.29 -16.49
C ALA A 128 8.70 12.69 -17.46
N GLY A 129 7.43 13.06 -17.33
CA GLY A 129 6.40 12.60 -18.27
C GLY A 129 5.07 12.09 -17.71
N LEU A 130 4.71 12.31 -16.43
CA LEU A 130 3.28 12.27 -16.09
C LEU A 130 2.76 13.62 -15.58
N GLY A 131 1.68 14.08 -16.20
CA GLY A 131 1.05 15.37 -15.94
C GLY A 131 0.73 15.57 -14.46
N GLN A 132 0.99 16.78 -14.00
CA GLN A 132 0.69 17.25 -12.66
C GLN A 132 -0.73 17.82 -12.65
N ALA A 133 -1.56 17.38 -11.71
CA ALA A 133 -2.73 18.11 -11.28
C ALA A 133 -2.57 18.31 -9.78
N GLU A 134 -2.28 19.55 -9.39
CA GLU A 134 -2.03 19.96 -8.02
C GLU A 134 -3.37 20.25 -7.35
N VAL A 135 -3.71 19.50 -6.29
CA VAL A 135 -4.98 19.67 -5.56
C VAL A 135 -4.79 20.32 -4.18
N ALA A 136 -3.56 20.36 -3.66
CA ALA A 136 -3.15 21.12 -2.46
C ALA A 136 -1.61 21.03 -2.28
N PRO A 137 -0.97 21.90 -1.48
CA PRO A 137 0.46 21.83 -1.22
C PRO A 137 0.82 20.46 -0.61
N GLY A 138 1.58 19.66 -1.36
CA GLY A 138 2.17 18.41 -0.87
C GLY A 138 1.37 17.12 -1.09
N VAL A 139 0.25 17.13 -1.81
CA VAL A 139 -0.50 15.90 -2.16
C VAL A 139 -0.58 15.72 -3.68
N THR A 140 0.17 14.72 -4.17
CA THR A 140 0.15 14.31 -5.58
C THR A 140 -0.64 13.00 -5.73
N VAL A 141 -1.80 13.06 -6.38
CA VAL A 141 -2.54 11.86 -6.82
C VAL A 141 -2.26 11.63 -8.31
N ARG A 142 -1.71 10.47 -8.67
CA ARG A 142 -1.31 10.15 -10.06
C ARG A 142 -2.03 8.91 -10.55
N GLY A 143 -2.81 9.06 -11.62
CA GLY A 143 -3.35 7.93 -12.40
C GLY A 143 -2.37 7.51 -13.48
N ALA A 144 -2.07 6.21 -13.58
CA ALA A 144 -1.29 5.67 -14.68
C ALA A 144 -2.16 5.58 -15.96
N PRO A 145 -1.65 5.91 -17.16
CA PRO A 145 -2.35 5.61 -18.40
C PRO A 145 -2.48 4.09 -18.57
N ARG A 146 -3.66 3.64 -19.04
CA ARG A 146 -3.92 2.24 -19.37
C ARG A 146 -2.90 1.77 -20.42
N PRO A 147 -2.24 0.62 -20.25
CA PRO A 147 -1.56 -0.01 -21.38
C PRO A 147 -2.59 -0.33 -22.45
N ARG A 148 -2.31 0.00 -23.73
CA ARG A 148 -3.10 -0.46 -24.87
C ARG A 148 -3.08 -1.98 -24.84
N SER A 149 -4.24 -2.60 -24.61
CA SER A 149 -4.42 -4.04 -24.75
C SER A 149 -4.29 -4.42 -26.23
N GLY A 150 -3.15 -5.00 -26.61
CA GLY A 150 -3.07 -5.82 -27.81
C GLY A 150 -3.92 -7.09 -27.63
N PRO A 151 -4.29 -7.78 -28.72
CA PRO A 151 -5.15 -8.97 -28.64
C PRO A 151 -4.49 -10.05 -27.78
N SER A 152 -5.15 -10.41 -26.67
CA SER A 152 -4.68 -11.45 -25.77
C SER A 152 -4.80 -12.82 -26.44
N SER A 153 -3.70 -13.55 -26.58
CA SER A 153 -3.66 -14.93 -27.10
C SER A 153 -4.17 -15.99 -26.10
N TRP A 154 -5.01 -15.58 -25.14
CA TRP A 154 -5.49 -16.45 -24.08
C TRP A 154 -6.71 -17.24 -24.55
N PRO A 155 -6.72 -18.59 -24.45
CA PRO A 155 -7.90 -19.37 -24.78
C PRO A 155 -9.00 -19.08 -23.75
N PRO A 156 -10.28 -19.04 -24.17
CA PRO A 156 -11.39 -18.79 -23.26
C PRO A 156 -11.50 -19.90 -22.21
N PRO A 157 -11.91 -19.57 -20.97
CA PRO A 157 -12.02 -20.56 -19.89
C PRO A 157 -13.05 -21.63 -20.24
N ARG A 158 -12.66 -22.91 -20.13
CA ARG A 158 -13.55 -24.05 -20.32
C ARG A 158 -14.66 -24.01 -19.26
N ARG A 159 -15.91 -23.95 -19.72
CA ARG A 159 -17.10 -24.06 -18.86
C ARG A 159 -17.18 -25.48 -18.28
N GLY A 160 -16.60 -25.68 -17.09
CA GLY A 160 -16.81 -26.88 -16.29
C GLY A 160 -18.26 -26.94 -15.78
N ARG A 161 -18.93 -28.08 -15.97
CA ARG A 161 -20.29 -28.32 -15.47
C ARG A 161 -20.28 -28.29 -13.94
N ARG A 162 -21.15 -27.48 -13.34
CA ARG A 162 -21.39 -27.50 -11.89
C ARG A 162 -22.01 -28.86 -11.50
N PRO A 163 -21.51 -29.56 -10.46
CA PRO A 163 -22.21 -30.73 -9.94
C PRO A 163 -23.54 -30.28 -9.32
N ARG A 164 -24.63 -30.93 -9.74
CA ARG A 164 -25.96 -30.75 -9.16
C ARG A 164 -25.96 -31.35 -7.75
N CYS A 165 -26.23 -30.55 -6.72
CA CYS A 165 -26.60 -31.08 -5.41
C CYS A 165 -27.94 -31.83 -5.57
N ARG A 166 -27.97 -33.11 -5.18
CA ARG A 166 -29.22 -33.84 -4.97
C ARG A 166 -29.83 -33.36 -3.64
N ARG A 167 -31.17 -33.39 -3.64
CA ARG A 167 -32.10 -32.77 -2.69
C ARG A 167 -31.82 -33.05 -1.23
#